data_AF-A0A359E580-F1
#
_entry.id   AF-A0A359E580-F1
#
_cell.length_a   1.000
_cell.length_b   1.000
_cell.length_c   1.000
_cell.angle_alpha   90.00
_cell.angle_beta   90.00
_cell.angle_gamma   90.00
#
_symmetry.space_group_name_H-M   'P 1'
#
loop_
_entity.id
_entity.type
_entity.pdbx_description
1 polymer ?
#
loop_
_entity_poly.entity_id
_entity_poly.type
_entity_poly.pdbx_seq_one_letter_code
_entity_poly.pdbx_strand_id
1 'polypeptide(L)'
;MKKLILVATLITWSSALFAQQTIEGEWKGAINIQAQQLVVEFDIQKEAGAFSGTLNIPQQGAMGLNLTIVEQDGDSVRFAFFTGSGDGVFEGTFSSDSLITGTYSQGPASFPFEIKKQLTSDEPAPGQGTDLVIQGDGVEIGGTLVYPEGEGQAPLVILISGSGAQNRDSNIFEFKIFAEMAEHLKNNGIASFRYDDRQMGESTGNFINTTLEMLAGDVESIIAHLSEMNAYNFGEIVLLGHSQGGVVAGKVASENESVDQLILMASTGLPLKDILRFQVKQGFGEGIHDEEDVEKEIDLREELMAAIRDESGVEEAKKAYMNHYK
;
A
#
# COMPACT_ATOMS: atom_id res chain seq x y z
N MET A 1 -46.39 48.37 -58.54
CA MET A 1 -46.57 47.97 -57.14
C MET A 1 -45.33 47.16 -56.73
N LYS A 2 -44.42 47.74 -55.95
CA LYS A 2 -43.17 47.08 -55.51
C LYS A 2 -43.48 46.25 -54.26
N LYS A 3 -43.20 44.95 -54.27
CA LYS A 3 -43.30 44.07 -53.09
C LYS A 3 -41.99 44.18 -52.30
N LEU A 4 -42.06 44.71 -51.07
CA LEU A 4 -40.99 44.60 -50.08
C LEU A 4 -41.03 43.16 -49.51
N ILE A 5 -39.89 42.48 -49.54
CA ILE A 5 -39.67 41.23 -48.80
C ILE A 5 -38.88 41.62 -47.54
N LEU A 6 -39.51 41.43 -46.38
CA LEU A 6 -38.91 41.62 -45.06
C LEU A 6 -38.18 40.32 -44.70
N VAL A 7 -36.85 40.35 -44.59
CA VAL A 7 -36.07 39.23 -44.06
C VAL A 7 -35.86 39.49 -42.57
N ALA A 8 -36.48 38.66 -41.72
CA ALA A 8 -36.27 38.66 -40.28
C ALA A 8 -35.11 37.72 -39.94
N THR A 9 -34.03 38.28 -39.40
CA THR A 9 -32.87 37.51 -38.92
C THR A 9 -33.15 37.05 -37.49
N LEU A 10 -33.33 35.74 -37.29
CA LEU A 10 -33.42 35.11 -35.97
C LEU A 10 -32.00 35.05 -35.35
N ILE A 11 -31.79 35.70 -34.21
CA ILE A 11 -30.57 35.55 -33.41
C ILE A 11 -30.88 34.49 -32.35
N THR A 12 -30.30 33.30 -32.49
CA THR A 12 -30.36 32.23 -31.47
C THR A 12 -29.24 32.46 -30.46
N TRP A 13 -29.59 32.77 -29.21
CA TRP A 13 -28.65 32.72 -28.08
C TRP A 13 -28.39 31.26 -27.72
N SER A 14 -27.19 30.78 -28.00
CA SER A 14 -26.68 29.52 -27.46
C SER A 14 -26.24 29.75 -26.01
N SER A 15 -27.04 29.31 -25.05
CA SER A 15 -26.57 29.14 -23.68
C SER A 15 -25.51 28.03 -23.67
N ALA A 16 -24.24 28.40 -23.53
CA ALA A 16 -23.23 27.44 -23.13
C ALA A 16 -23.59 26.96 -21.73
N LEU A 17 -23.95 25.68 -21.60
CA LEU A 17 -23.98 25.00 -20.31
C LEU A 17 -22.53 24.93 -19.83
N PHE A 18 -22.14 25.82 -18.93
CA PHE A 18 -20.92 25.63 -18.17
C PHE A 18 -21.12 24.37 -17.32
N ALA A 19 -20.22 23.39 -17.46
CA ALA A 19 -20.16 22.28 -16.53
C ALA A 19 -19.94 22.87 -15.13
N GLN A 20 -20.87 22.61 -14.21
CA GLN A 20 -20.73 23.08 -12.83
C GLN A 20 -19.57 22.31 -12.21
N GLN A 21 -18.59 23.02 -11.65
CA GLN A 21 -17.52 22.41 -10.85
C GLN A 21 -18.16 21.53 -9.79
N THR A 22 -17.65 20.32 -9.58
CA THR A 22 -18.23 19.39 -8.63
C THR A 22 -17.16 18.85 -7.70
N ILE A 23 -17.53 18.74 -6.42
CA ILE A 23 -16.67 18.15 -5.38
C ILE A 23 -16.53 16.63 -5.51
N GLU A 24 -17.31 15.98 -6.36
CA GLU A 24 -17.21 14.54 -6.60
C GLU A 24 -15.81 14.14 -7.09
N GLY A 25 -15.28 13.07 -6.52
CA GLY A 25 -13.96 12.50 -6.79
C GLY A 25 -13.02 12.53 -5.60
N GLU A 26 -11.79 12.13 -5.85
CA GLU A 26 -10.73 12.08 -4.85
C GLU A 26 -9.99 13.43 -4.75
N TRP A 27 -9.70 13.86 -3.53
CA TRP A 27 -9.01 15.11 -3.24
C TRP A 27 -7.92 14.88 -2.21
N LYS A 28 -6.74 15.47 -2.42
CA LYS A 28 -5.61 15.34 -1.51
C LYS A 28 -5.05 16.71 -1.17
N GLY A 29 -4.76 16.93 0.10
CA GLY A 29 -4.13 18.14 0.58
C GLY A 29 -3.21 17.86 1.73
N ALA A 30 -2.52 18.90 2.18
CA ALA A 30 -1.78 18.83 3.43
C ALA A 30 -1.99 20.06 4.30
N ILE A 31 -2.24 19.84 5.58
CA ILE A 31 -2.38 20.87 6.60
C ILE A 31 -1.02 21.06 7.26
N ASN A 32 -0.50 22.27 7.22
CA ASN A 32 0.75 22.62 7.91
C ASN A 32 0.43 23.01 9.35
N ILE A 33 0.70 22.10 10.28
CA ILE A 33 0.53 22.32 11.72
C ILE A 33 1.93 22.46 12.32
N GLN A 34 2.36 23.70 12.57
CA GLN A 34 3.72 24.02 13.01
C GLN A 34 4.78 23.55 11.98
N ALA A 35 5.70 22.67 12.38
CA ALA A 35 6.74 22.09 11.53
C ALA A 35 6.36 20.71 10.95
N GLN A 36 5.12 20.25 11.19
CA GLN A 36 4.62 18.96 10.71
C GLN A 36 3.56 19.17 9.63
N GLN A 37 3.60 18.31 8.62
CA GLN A 37 2.66 18.30 7.51
C GLN A 37 1.72 17.10 7.68
N LEU A 38 0.44 17.37 7.88
CA LEU A 38 -0.60 16.35 7.98
C LEU A 38 -1.27 16.18 6.62
N VAL A 39 -1.03 15.05 5.95
CA VAL A 39 -1.70 14.75 4.68
C VAL A 39 -3.12 14.26 4.97
N VAL A 40 -4.07 14.78 4.20
CA VAL A 40 -5.48 14.43 4.30
C VAL A 40 -5.99 14.15 2.90
N GLU A 41 -6.66 13.02 2.76
CA GLU A 41 -7.28 12.57 1.52
C GLU A 41 -8.79 12.45 1.75
N PHE A 42 -9.58 12.94 0.79
CA PHE A 42 -11.02 12.84 0.77
C PHE A 42 -11.43 12.01 -0.45
N ASP A 43 -12.34 11.06 -0.26
CA ASP A 43 -13.07 10.39 -1.34
C ASP A 43 -14.53 10.84 -1.25
N ILE A 44 -14.98 11.61 -2.24
CA ILE A 44 -16.32 12.21 -2.28
C ILE A 44 -17.14 11.57 -3.40
N GLN A 45 -18.31 11.05 -3.04
CA GLN A 45 -19.25 10.42 -3.95
C GLN A 45 -20.56 11.19 -3.99
N LYS A 46 -21.29 11.08 -5.11
CA LYS A 46 -22.60 11.69 -5.28
C LYS A 46 -23.65 10.64 -5.60
N GLU A 47 -24.56 10.40 -4.67
CA GLU A 47 -25.69 9.48 -4.84
C GLU A 47 -27.01 10.21 -4.68
N ALA A 48 -27.94 9.99 -5.63
CA ALA A 48 -29.29 10.57 -5.60
C ALA A 48 -29.34 12.11 -5.37
N GLY A 49 -28.27 12.83 -5.75
CA GLY A 49 -28.15 14.27 -5.58
C GLY A 49 -27.56 14.75 -4.25
N ALA A 50 -27.28 13.85 -3.32
CA ALA A 50 -26.58 14.14 -2.07
C ALA A 50 -25.11 13.72 -2.17
N PHE A 51 -24.23 14.48 -1.52
CA PHE A 51 -22.82 14.11 -1.40
C PHE A 51 -22.58 13.34 -0.11
N SER A 52 -21.72 12.34 -0.20
CA SER A 52 -21.15 11.61 0.92
C SER A 52 -19.65 11.46 0.68
N GLY A 53 -18.91 11.06 1.71
CA GLY A 53 -17.50 10.80 1.51
C GLY A 53 -16.80 10.28 2.73
N THR A 54 -15.57 9.84 2.49
CA THR A 54 -14.65 9.37 3.52
C THR A 54 -13.38 10.19 3.51
N LEU A 55 -12.63 10.10 4.61
CA LEU A 55 -11.37 10.77 4.81
C LEU A 55 -10.32 9.77 5.30
N ASN A 56 -9.11 9.90 4.74
CA ASN A 56 -7.92 9.19 5.19
C ASN A 56 -6.87 10.18 5.73
N ILE A 57 -6.21 9.78 6.81
CA ILE A 57 -5.04 10.45 7.37
C ILE A 57 -3.94 9.38 7.53
N PRO A 58 -3.17 9.09 6.46
CA PRO A 58 -2.25 7.95 6.42
C PRO A 58 -1.23 7.96 7.55
N GLN A 59 -0.68 9.13 7.90
CA GLN A 59 0.33 9.26 8.96
C GLN A 59 -0.21 8.90 10.36
N GLN A 60 -1.53 8.89 10.54
CA GLN A 60 -2.18 8.52 11.80
C GLN A 60 -2.82 7.12 11.75
N GLY A 61 -2.70 6.41 10.61
CA GLY A 61 -3.35 5.12 10.39
C GLY A 61 -4.89 5.19 10.35
N ALA A 62 -5.46 6.40 10.29
CA ALA A 62 -6.90 6.59 10.24
C ALA A 62 -7.37 6.50 8.77
N MET A 63 -8.01 5.39 8.42
CA MET A 63 -8.50 5.12 7.06
C MET A 63 -10.02 4.99 7.07
N GLY A 64 -10.69 5.56 6.07
CA GLY A 64 -12.14 5.42 5.84
C GLY A 64 -13.01 6.14 6.87
N LEU A 65 -12.55 7.27 7.43
CA LEU A 65 -13.36 8.05 8.37
C LEU A 65 -14.53 8.72 7.64
N ASN A 66 -15.75 8.43 8.06
CA ASN A 66 -16.93 9.07 7.45
C ASN A 66 -16.93 10.58 7.70
N LEU A 67 -17.17 11.34 6.64
CA LEU A 67 -17.48 12.75 6.76
C LEU A 67 -18.90 12.92 7.32
N THR A 68 -19.05 13.76 8.34
CA THR A 68 -20.33 14.10 8.95
C THR A 68 -21.09 15.16 8.16
N ILE A 69 -20.37 16.01 7.43
CA ILE A 69 -20.92 17.01 6.52
C ILE A 69 -20.14 16.95 5.21
N VAL A 70 -20.86 16.89 4.09
CA VAL A 70 -20.31 17.02 2.74
C VAL A 70 -21.27 17.89 1.94
N GLU A 71 -20.95 19.19 1.85
CA GLU A 71 -21.82 20.18 1.22
C GLU A 71 -21.07 20.95 0.14
N GLN A 72 -21.79 21.25 -0.95
CA GLN A 72 -21.37 22.16 -2.00
C GLN A 72 -22.51 23.13 -2.31
N ASP A 73 -22.23 24.44 -2.22
CA ASP A 73 -23.11 25.51 -2.67
C ASP A 73 -22.36 26.45 -3.62
N GLY A 74 -22.66 26.33 -4.92
CA GLY A 74 -21.89 26.97 -5.99
C GLY A 74 -20.42 26.54 -5.92
N ASP A 75 -19.54 27.52 -5.71
CA ASP A 75 -18.09 27.32 -5.59
C ASP A 75 -17.66 27.07 -4.13
N SER A 76 -18.56 27.20 -3.15
CA SER A 76 -18.26 27.02 -1.73
C SER A 76 -18.45 25.56 -1.33
N VAL A 77 -17.52 25.04 -0.52
CA VAL A 77 -17.55 23.66 -0.04
C VAL A 77 -17.36 23.61 1.47
N ARG A 78 -17.97 22.61 2.09
CA ARG A 78 -17.83 22.37 3.53
C ARG A 78 -17.76 20.88 3.83
N PHE A 79 -16.64 20.47 4.42
CA PHE A 79 -16.43 19.12 4.92
C PHE A 79 -16.31 19.14 6.43
N ALA A 80 -16.99 18.23 7.12
CA ALA A 80 -16.79 18.04 8.56
C ALA A 80 -16.57 16.56 8.89
N PHE A 81 -15.77 16.31 9.92
CA PHE A 81 -15.47 14.97 10.40
C PHE A 81 -15.07 15.00 11.87
N PHE A 82 -15.21 13.87 12.56
CA PHE A 82 -14.87 13.77 13.97
C PHE A 82 -13.43 13.28 14.15
N THR A 83 -12.62 14.00 14.92
CA THR A 83 -11.18 13.69 15.14
C THR A 83 -10.90 13.00 16.47
N GLY A 84 -11.92 12.53 17.19
CA GLY A 84 -11.78 12.02 18.56
C GLY A 84 -11.77 13.10 19.65
N SER A 85 -11.14 14.25 19.36
CA SER A 85 -11.02 15.42 20.26
C SER A 85 -12.03 16.55 19.97
N GLY A 86 -12.82 16.42 18.91
CA GLY A 86 -13.80 17.40 18.46
C GLY A 86 -14.10 17.25 16.97
N ASP A 87 -14.88 18.18 16.42
CA ASP A 87 -15.13 18.24 14.98
C ASP A 87 -14.02 19.03 14.28
N GLY A 88 -13.42 18.42 13.26
CA GLY A 88 -12.62 19.10 12.27
C GLY A 88 -13.53 19.59 11.14
N VAL A 89 -13.39 20.85 10.74
CA VAL A 89 -14.19 21.46 9.68
C VAL A 89 -13.27 22.09 8.65
N PHE A 90 -13.43 21.72 7.38
CA PHE A 90 -12.82 22.41 6.25
C PHE A 90 -13.88 23.20 5.50
N GLU A 91 -13.65 24.50 5.37
CA GLU A 91 -14.48 25.41 4.57
C GLU A 91 -13.61 26.05 3.49
N GLY A 92 -14.00 25.88 2.23
CA GLY A 92 -13.18 26.30 1.10
C GLY A 92 -13.99 26.76 -0.09
N THR A 93 -13.28 27.28 -1.09
CA THR A 93 -13.85 27.67 -2.38
C THR A 93 -13.03 27.11 -3.52
N PHE A 94 -13.69 26.73 -4.62
CA PHE A 94 -13.00 26.34 -5.84
C PHE A 94 -12.18 27.53 -6.38
N SER A 95 -10.85 27.36 -6.41
CA SER A 95 -9.93 28.26 -7.10
C SER A 95 -9.75 27.85 -8.57
N SER A 96 -10.01 26.58 -8.90
CA SER A 96 -10.10 26.01 -10.26
C SER A 96 -10.80 24.65 -10.21
N ASP A 97 -11.09 24.02 -11.36
CA ASP A 97 -11.74 22.70 -11.43
C ASP A 97 -11.02 21.60 -10.63
N SER A 98 -9.72 21.78 -10.36
CA SER A 98 -8.87 20.81 -9.65
C SER A 98 -8.25 21.35 -8.36
N LEU A 99 -8.66 22.52 -7.87
CA LEU A 99 -8.09 23.13 -6.67
C LEU A 99 -9.18 23.81 -5.83
N ILE A 100 -9.29 23.39 -4.58
CA ILE A 100 -10.11 24.07 -3.57
C ILE A 100 -9.15 24.64 -2.52
N THR A 101 -9.31 25.92 -2.23
CA THR A 101 -8.53 26.64 -1.21
C THR A 101 -9.45 27.10 -0.11
N GLY A 102 -9.02 26.93 1.14
CA GLY A 102 -9.84 27.28 2.26
C GLY A 102 -9.10 27.21 3.59
N THR A 103 -9.89 26.94 4.62
CA THR A 103 -9.44 26.95 5.99
C THR A 103 -9.92 25.69 6.68
N TYR A 104 -8.98 24.94 7.25
CA TYR A 104 -9.30 23.87 8.19
C TYR A 104 -9.34 24.45 9.61
N SER A 105 -10.38 24.13 10.38
CA SER A 105 -10.55 24.57 11.75
C SER A 105 -10.87 23.39 12.68
N GLN A 106 -10.29 23.41 13.86
CA GLN A 106 -10.51 22.42 14.91
C GLN A 106 -10.50 23.13 16.28
N GLY A 107 -11.67 23.25 16.90
CA GLY A 107 -11.82 24.05 18.11
C GLY A 107 -11.39 25.52 17.87
N PRO A 108 -10.50 26.11 18.70
CA PRO A 108 -10.01 27.48 18.50
C PRO A 108 -8.90 27.59 17.45
N ALA A 109 -8.36 26.48 16.95
CA ALA A 109 -7.26 26.46 16.01
C ALA A 109 -7.78 26.50 14.56
N SER A 110 -7.06 27.21 13.70
CA SER A 110 -7.44 27.39 12.30
C SER A 110 -6.18 27.50 11.42
N PHE A 111 -6.17 26.78 10.30
CA PHE A 111 -5.01 26.62 9.42
C PHE A 111 -5.43 26.77 7.95
N PRO A 112 -4.64 27.48 7.13
CA PRO A 112 -4.81 27.44 5.68
C PRO A 112 -4.71 26.00 5.18
N PHE A 113 -5.63 25.61 4.31
CA PHE A 113 -5.66 24.27 3.76
C PHE A 113 -6.07 24.34 2.29
N GLU A 114 -5.30 23.67 1.44
CA GLU A 114 -5.61 23.48 0.03
C GLU A 114 -5.73 21.98 -0.26
N ILE A 115 -6.72 21.62 -1.07
CA ILE A 115 -6.89 20.28 -1.58
C ILE A 115 -6.89 20.32 -3.11
N LYS A 116 -6.18 19.37 -3.71
CA LYS A 116 -6.06 19.20 -5.15
C LYS A 116 -6.80 17.95 -5.57
N LYS A 117 -7.61 18.07 -6.63
CA LYS A 117 -8.31 16.93 -7.20
C LYS A 117 -7.28 15.94 -7.69
N GLN A 118 -7.37 14.70 -7.22
CA GLN A 118 -6.58 13.63 -7.77
C GLN A 118 -7.17 13.31 -9.13
N LEU A 119 -6.32 13.37 -10.16
CA LEU A 119 -6.70 12.81 -11.44
C LEU A 119 -6.75 11.30 -11.20
N THR A 120 -7.95 10.72 -11.27
CA THR A 120 -8.07 9.27 -11.47
C THR A 120 -7.24 8.97 -12.71
N SER A 121 -6.12 8.25 -12.56
CA SER A 121 -5.36 7.87 -13.74
C SER A 121 -6.26 6.96 -14.56
N ASP A 122 -6.58 7.36 -15.79
CA ASP A 122 -7.17 6.44 -16.77
C ASP A 122 -6.16 5.32 -17.15
N GLU A 123 -4.89 5.47 -16.72
CA GLU A 123 -3.90 4.41 -16.74
C GLU A 123 -4.40 3.25 -15.85
N PRO A 124 -4.53 2.03 -16.40
CA PRO A 124 -4.88 0.87 -15.60
C PRO A 124 -3.87 0.72 -14.47
N ALA A 125 -4.36 0.37 -13.28
CA ALA A 125 -3.49 0.07 -12.14
C ALA A 125 -2.35 -0.87 -12.57
N PRO A 126 -1.10 -0.61 -12.14
CA PRO A 126 0.04 -1.38 -12.60
C PRO A 126 -0.12 -2.86 -12.25
N GLY A 127 0.39 -3.74 -13.10
CA GLY A 127 0.50 -5.16 -12.81
C GLY A 127 -0.85 -5.87 -12.78
N GLN A 128 -1.89 -5.37 -13.44
CA GLN A 128 -3.14 -6.13 -13.62
C GLN A 128 -2.86 -7.51 -14.23
N GLY A 129 -3.59 -8.51 -13.73
CA GLY A 129 -3.37 -9.91 -14.09
C GLY A 129 -4.56 -10.79 -13.73
N THR A 130 -4.33 -12.10 -13.74
CA THR A 130 -5.31 -13.09 -13.32
C THR A 130 -5.13 -13.39 -11.83
N ASP A 131 -6.16 -13.10 -11.04
CA ASP A 131 -6.16 -13.48 -9.63
C ASP A 131 -6.40 -14.98 -9.46
N LEU A 132 -5.62 -15.58 -8.58
CA LEU A 132 -5.59 -17.00 -8.28
C LEU A 132 -5.64 -17.21 -6.78
N VAL A 133 -6.31 -18.28 -6.35
CA VAL A 133 -6.25 -18.80 -4.99
C VAL A 133 -5.62 -20.19 -5.05
N ILE A 134 -4.40 -20.29 -4.52
CA ILE A 134 -3.58 -21.51 -4.54
C ILE A 134 -3.73 -22.23 -3.20
N GLN A 135 -3.88 -23.56 -3.24
CA GLN A 135 -3.98 -24.37 -2.04
C GLN A 135 -2.57 -24.71 -1.53
N GLY A 136 -2.23 -24.21 -0.34
CA GLY A 136 -1.01 -24.54 0.40
C GLY A 136 -1.26 -25.60 1.49
N ASP A 137 -0.31 -25.74 2.42
CA ASP A 137 -0.46 -26.66 3.55
C ASP A 137 -1.42 -26.11 4.61
N GLY A 138 -2.70 -26.47 4.46
CA GLY A 138 -3.77 -26.06 5.38
C GLY A 138 -4.13 -24.58 5.31
N VAL A 139 -3.67 -23.87 4.27
CA VAL A 139 -3.96 -22.46 4.01
C VAL A 139 -4.29 -22.26 2.53
N GLU A 140 -4.98 -21.16 2.25
CA GLU A 140 -5.21 -20.66 0.90
C GLU A 140 -4.28 -19.46 0.68
N ILE A 141 -3.67 -19.38 -0.49
CA ILE A 141 -2.71 -18.35 -0.87
C ILE A 141 -3.28 -17.57 -2.04
N GLY A 142 -3.76 -16.35 -1.76
CA GLY A 142 -4.25 -15.43 -2.77
C GLY A 142 -3.10 -14.72 -3.48
N GLY A 143 -3.19 -14.58 -4.81
CA GLY A 143 -2.18 -13.86 -5.57
C GLY A 143 -2.62 -13.51 -6.97
N THR A 144 -1.78 -12.77 -7.68
CA THR A 144 -2.03 -12.29 -9.04
C THR A 144 -0.91 -12.76 -9.96
N LEU A 145 -1.30 -13.49 -11.01
CA LEU A 145 -0.43 -13.86 -12.12
C LEU A 145 -0.51 -12.78 -13.20
N VAL A 146 0.63 -12.17 -13.52
CA VAL A 146 0.78 -11.25 -14.65
C VAL A 146 1.59 -11.95 -15.72
N TYR A 147 0.99 -12.11 -16.90
CA TYR A 147 1.63 -12.79 -18.03
C TYR A 147 1.77 -11.82 -19.21
N PRO A 148 2.93 -11.79 -19.90
CA PRO A 148 3.14 -10.91 -21.04
C PRO A 148 2.22 -11.23 -22.20
N GLU A 149 1.83 -10.21 -22.97
CA GLU A 149 1.07 -10.42 -24.22
C GLU A 149 1.96 -11.07 -25.30
N GLY A 150 1.42 -12.06 -26.01
CA GLY A 150 2.08 -12.71 -27.15
C GLY A 150 2.03 -14.23 -27.11
N GLU A 151 2.49 -14.86 -28.20
CA GLU A 151 2.69 -16.31 -28.26
C GLU A 151 4.15 -16.64 -27.91
N GLY A 152 4.38 -17.48 -26.90
CA GLY A 152 5.73 -17.90 -26.56
C GLY A 152 5.87 -18.43 -25.14
N GLN A 153 7.06 -18.94 -24.85
CA GLN A 153 7.48 -19.31 -23.50
C GLN A 153 8.02 -18.06 -22.79
N ALA A 154 7.62 -17.83 -21.54
CA ALA A 154 8.07 -16.68 -20.75
C ALA A 154 8.71 -17.16 -19.43
N PRO A 155 9.83 -16.57 -18.98
CA PRO A 155 10.31 -16.80 -17.63
C PRO A 155 9.29 -16.26 -16.62
N LEU A 156 9.18 -16.93 -15.47
CA LEU A 156 8.27 -16.60 -14.38
C LEU A 156 9.07 -16.11 -13.18
N VAL A 157 8.81 -14.89 -12.73
CA VAL A 157 9.38 -14.34 -11.48
C VAL A 157 8.34 -14.38 -10.38
N ILE A 158 8.59 -15.17 -9.33
CA ILE A 158 7.77 -15.18 -8.11
C ILE A 158 8.33 -14.13 -7.14
N LEU A 159 7.51 -13.13 -6.82
CA LEU A 159 7.87 -12.01 -5.94
C LEU A 159 7.52 -12.35 -4.49
N ILE A 160 8.52 -12.45 -3.64
CA ILE A 160 8.42 -12.86 -2.22
C ILE A 160 8.68 -11.64 -1.34
N SER A 161 7.70 -11.28 -0.52
CA SER A 161 7.71 -10.09 0.35
C SER A 161 8.72 -10.22 1.51
N GLY A 162 8.96 -9.10 2.20
CA GLY A 162 9.83 -9.05 3.38
C GLY A 162 9.11 -9.37 4.69
N SER A 163 9.73 -9.01 5.81
CA SER A 163 9.14 -9.24 7.13
C SER A 163 7.89 -8.42 7.39
N GLY A 164 6.92 -9.03 8.09
CA GLY A 164 5.60 -8.45 8.31
C GLY A 164 4.55 -9.20 7.51
N ALA A 165 3.28 -8.93 7.79
CA ALA A 165 2.19 -9.41 6.96
C ALA A 165 1.97 -8.37 5.85
N GLN A 166 2.28 -8.70 4.61
CA GLN A 166 2.17 -7.79 3.46
C GLN A 166 1.13 -8.31 2.46
N ASN A 167 0.51 -7.37 1.75
CA ASN A 167 -0.29 -7.71 0.58
C ASN A 167 0.63 -8.05 -0.60
N ARG A 168 0.05 -8.61 -1.66
CA ARG A 168 0.75 -9.02 -2.90
C ARG A 168 1.51 -7.89 -3.60
N ASP A 169 1.19 -6.63 -3.31
CA ASP A 169 1.80 -5.47 -3.93
C ASP A 169 2.98 -4.89 -3.11
N SER A 170 3.23 -5.40 -1.90
CA SER A 170 4.26 -4.91 -0.95
C SER A 170 4.21 -3.38 -0.79
N ASN A 171 3.01 -2.88 -0.48
CA ASN A 171 2.76 -1.45 -0.39
C ASN A 171 3.69 -0.76 0.63
N ILE A 172 4.34 0.32 0.18
CA ILE A 172 4.92 1.32 1.08
C ILE A 172 4.13 2.61 0.87
N PHE A 173 3.31 2.96 1.85
CA PHE A 173 2.27 3.98 1.71
C PHE A 173 1.37 3.66 0.49
N GLU A 174 1.24 4.59 -0.45
CA GLU A 174 0.44 4.42 -1.67
C GLU A 174 1.20 3.71 -2.80
N PHE A 175 2.51 3.50 -2.65
CA PHE A 175 3.33 2.95 -3.72
C PHE A 175 3.33 1.41 -3.70
N LYS A 176 2.80 0.82 -4.77
CA LYS A 176 2.63 -0.63 -4.97
C LYS A 176 3.86 -1.24 -5.63
N ILE A 177 4.94 -1.44 -4.86
CA ILE A 177 6.27 -1.83 -5.38
C ILE A 177 6.19 -3.05 -6.31
N PHE A 178 5.54 -4.12 -5.87
CA PHE A 178 5.50 -5.37 -6.64
C PHE A 178 4.55 -5.29 -7.85
N ALA A 179 3.51 -4.45 -7.78
CA ALA A 179 2.63 -4.22 -8.93
C ALA A 179 3.36 -3.47 -10.06
N GLU A 180 4.12 -2.44 -9.71
CA GLU A 180 4.96 -1.68 -10.65
C GLU A 180 6.06 -2.54 -11.27
N MET A 181 6.70 -3.38 -10.45
CA MET A 181 7.67 -4.36 -10.95
C MET A 181 7.02 -5.36 -11.90
N ALA A 182 5.84 -5.90 -11.55
CA ALA A 182 5.11 -6.84 -12.39
C ALA A 182 4.71 -6.23 -13.74
N GLU A 183 4.26 -4.97 -13.75
CA GLU A 183 3.98 -4.21 -14.97
C GLU A 183 5.23 -4.09 -15.85
N HIS A 184 6.36 -3.73 -15.24
CA HIS A 184 7.63 -3.59 -15.97
C HIS A 184 8.12 -4.93 -16.52
N LEU A 185 8.02 -6.01 -15.75
CA LEU A 185 8.38 -7.37 -16.18
C LEU A 185 7.52 -7.82 -17.35
N LYS A 186 6.20 -7.63 -17.25
CA LYS A 186 5.23 -7.93 -18.32
C LYS A 186 5.62 -7.23 -19.62
N ASN A 187 5.91 -5.92 -19.55
CA ASN A 187 6.29 -5.11 -20.71
C ASN A 187 7.64 -5.51 -21.33
N ASN A 188 8.43 -6.33 -20.64
CA ASN A 188 9.68 -6.91 -21.11
C ASN A 188 9.59 -8.42 -21.43
N GLY A 189 8.37 -8.98 -21.54
CA GLY A 189 8.18 -10.38 -21.92
C GLY A 189 8.43 -11.37 -20.77
N ILE A 190 8.37 -10.92 -19.52
CA ILE A 190 8.61 -11.74 -18.32
C ILE A 190 7.29 -11.86 -17.56
N ALA A 191 6.87 -13.08 -17.24
CA ALA A 191 5.73 -13.33 -16.37
C ALA A 191 6.13 -13.11 -14.91
N SER A 192 5.17 -12.75 -14.08
CA SER A 192 5.38 -12.64 -12.63
C SER A 192 4.18 -13.13 -11.84
N PHE A 193 4.44 -13.68 -10.66
CA PHE A 193 3.42 -14.01 -9.69
C PHE A 193 3.75 -13.31 -8.37
N ARG A 194 2.75 -12.64 -7.81
CA ARG A 194 2.85 -11.96 -6.51
C ARG A 194 1.66 -12.34 -5.65
N TYR A 195 1.87 -12.51 -4.36
CA TYR A 195 0.89 -13.15 -3.48
C TYR A 195 0.81 -12.46 -2.11
N ASP A 196 -0.35 -12.56 -1.49
CA ASP A 196 -0.58 -12.03 -0.16
C ASP A 196 0.05 -12.97 0.87
N ASP A 197 0.74 -12.40 1.86
CA ASP A 197 1.21 -13.19 3.00
C ASP A 197 0.01 -13.75 3.79
N ARG A 198 0.26 -14.78 4.60
CA ARG A 198 -0.78 -15.36 5.47
C ARG A 198 -1.49 -14.28 6.28
N GLN A 199 -2.81 -14.34 6.33
CA GLN A 199 -3.71 -13.36 6.97
C GLN A 199 -3.80 -11.99 6.26
N MET A 200 -3.27 -11.85 5.04
CA MET A 200 -3.42 -10.65 4.22
C MET A 200 -4.23 -10.94 2.96
N GLY A 201 -4.96 -9.92 2.49
CA GLY A 201 -5.74 -10.00 1.26
C GLY A 201 -6.64 -11.23 1.20
N GLU A 202 -6.40 -12.08 0.21
CA GLU A 202 -7.16 -13.34 0.02
C GLU A 202 -6.46 -14.57 0.62
N SER A 203 -5.27 -14.40 1.20
CA SER A 203 -4.56 -15.48 1.88
C SER A 203 -5.12 -15.73 3.28
N THR A 204 -5.40 -17.00 3.59
CA THR A 204 -5.87 -17.41 4.92
C THR A 204 -4.69 -17.71 5.86
N GLY A 205 -4.97 -18.30 7.02
CA GLY A 205 -3.94 -18.63 8.01
C GLY A 205 -3.69 -17.52 9.04
N ASN A 206 -2.53 -17.60 9.71
CA ASN A 206 -2.19 -16.74 10.84
C ASN A 206 -0.75 -16.26 10.74
N PHE A 207 -0.55 -14.95 10.63
CA PHE A 207 0.78 -14.36 10.52
C PHE A 207 1.64 -14.57 11.78
N ILE A 208 1.06 -14.40 12.98
CA ILE A 208 1.79 -14.42 14.26
C ILE A 208 2.53 -15.75 14.48
N ASN A 209 1.94 -16.87 14.05
CA ASN A 209 2.51 -18.21 14.21
C ASN A 209 3.29 -18.70 12.98
N THR A 210 3.52 -17.83 11.99
CA THR A 210 4.18 -18.22 10.73
C THR A 210 5.69 -18.33 10.92
N THR A 211 6.26 -19.45 10.47
CA THR A 211 7.71 -19.70 10.47
C THR A 211 8.30 -19.57 9.07
N LEU A 212 9.64 -19.50 8.96
CA LEU A 212 10.32 -19.49 7.67
C LEU A 212 10.08 -20.77 6.86
N GLU A 213 9.92 -21.92 7.53
CA GLU A 213 9.57 -23.19 6.90
C GLU A 213 8.16 -23.16 6.30
N MET A 214 7.21 -22.57 7.01
CA MET A 214 5.84 -22.40 6.50
C MET A 214 5.83 -21.49 5.26
N LEU A 215 6.55 -20.37 5.31
CA LEU A 215 6.67 -19.45 4.16
C LEU A 215 7.35 -20.12 2.96
N ALA A 216 8.38 -20.92 3.20
CA ALA A 216 9.02 -21.70 2.13
C ALA A 216 8.01 -22.69 1.52
N GLY A 217 7.22 -23.39 2.34
CA GLY A 217 6.17 -24.30 1.88
C GLY A 217 5.06 -23.63 1.06
N ASP A 218 4.74 -22.37 1.36
CA ASP A 218 3.82 -21.57 0.57
C ASP A 218 4.38 -21.31 -0.84
N VAL A 219 5.67 -20.92 -0.94
CA VAL A 219 6.35 -20.72 -2.22
C VAL A 219 6.45 -22.02 -3.03
N GLU A 220 6.74 -23.15 -2.38
CA GLU A 220 6.76 -24.47 -3.02
C GLU A 220 5.40 -24.82 -3.64
N SER A 221 4.31 -24.51 -2.91
CA SER A 221 2.94 -24.75 -3.38
C SER A 221 2.57 -23.83 -4.55
N ILE A 222 3.05 -22.59 -4.56
CA ILE A 222 2.92 -21.66 -5.69
C ILE A 222 3.64 -22.22 -6.92
N ILE A 223 4.91 -22.64 -6.77
CA ILE A 223 5.71 -23.22 -7.87
C ILE A 223 4.99 -24.44 -8.46
N ALA A 224 4.55 -25.36 -7.60
CA ALA A 224 3.87 -26.58 -8.03
C ALA A 224 2.58 -26.25 -8.80
N HIS A 225 1.74 -25.37 -8.25
CA HIS A 225 0.47 -24.99 -8.88
C HIS A 225 0.68 -24.34 -10.25
N LEU A 226 1.58 -23.35 -10.35
CA LEU A 226 1.82 -22.63 -11.60
C LEU A 226 2.46 -23.54 -12.66
N SER A 227 3.29 -24.49 -12.25
CA SER A 227 3.89 -25.47 -13.17
C SER A 227 2.87 -26.44 -13.79
N GLU A 228 1.74 -26.68 -13.12
CA GLU A 228 0.66 -27.52 -13.63
C GLU A 228 -0.33 -26.77 -14.54
N MET A 229 -0.26 -25.44 -14.58
CA MET A 229 -1.16 -24.59 -15.39
C MET A 229 -0.79 -24.62 -16.88
N ASN A 230 -1.33 -25.60 -17.62
CA ASN A 230 -1.14 -25.72 -19.07
C ASN A 230 -1.64 -24.53 -19.92
N ALA A 231 -2.40 -23.60 -19.32
CA ALA A 231 -2.85 -22.38 -19.99
C ALA A 231 -1.70 -21.38 -20.23
N TYR A 232 -0.59 -21.53 -19.50
CA TYR A 232 0.59 -20.67 -19.58
C TYR A 232 1.82 -21.50 -19.90
N ASN A 233 2.74 -20.93 -20.68
CA ASN A 233 3.99 -21.61 -21.04
C ASN A 233 5.15 -20.95 -20.28
N PHE A 234 5.50 -21.50 -19.12
CA PHE A 234 6.62 -21.00 -18.33
C PHE A 234 7.94 -21.63 -18.80
N GLY A 235 8.99 -20.81 -18.86
CA GLY A 235 10.34 -21.19 -19.26
C GLY A 235 11.23 -21.51 -18.09
N GLU A 236 11.69 -20.45 -17.45
CA GLU A 236 12.50 -20.50 -16.26
C GLU A 236 11.66 -20.05 -15.05
N ILE A 237 11.89 -20.66 -13.90
CA ILE A 237 11.30 -20.22 -12.62
C ILE A 237 12.37 -19.44 -11.86
N VAL A 238 12.09 -18.17 -11.59
CA VAL A 238 12.96 -17.25 -10.89
C VAL A 238 12.30 -16.84 -9.59
N LEU A 239 13.03 -16.92 -8.48
CA LEU A 239 12.56 -16.39 -7.21
C LEU A 239 13.19 -15.02 -6.95
N LEU A 240 12.38 -14.00 -6.68
CA LEU A 240 12.85 -12.71 -6.22
C LEU A 240 12.40 -12.52 -4.78
N GLY A 241 13.35 -12.56 -3.86
CA GLY A 241 13.09 -12.34 -2.44
C GLY A 241 13.52 -10.95 -1.99
N HIS A 242 12.56 -10.18 -1.44
CA HIS A 242 12.83 -8.91 -0.79
C HIS A 242 13.06 -9.08 0.71
N SER A 243 14.16 -8.54 1.27
CA SER A 243 14.42 -8.58 2.71
C SER A 243 14.31 -10.02 3.28
N GLN A 244 13.42 -10.30 4.25
CA GLN A 244 13.17 -11.67 4.75
C GLN A 244 12.79 -12.66 3.65
N GLY A 245 12.09 -12.20 2.61
CA GLY A 245 11.74 -13.00 1.44
C GLY A 245 12.96 -13.56 0.71
N GLY A 246 14.12 -12.91 0.79
CA GLY A 246 15.36 -13.45 0.25
C GLY A 246 15.90 -14.65 1.03
N VAL A 247 15.62 -14.74 2.33
CA VAL A 247 15.91 -15.94 3.15
C VAL A 247 14.99 -17.09 2.75
N VAL A 248 13.68 -16.79 2.59
CA VAL A 248 12.68 -17.77 2.15
C VAL A 248 13.02 -18.29 0.74
N ALA A 249 13.26 -17.39 -0.21
CA ALA A 249 13.64 -17.70 -1.57
C ALA A 249 14.94 -18.52 -1.63
N GLY A 250 15.94 -18.15 -0.83
CA GLY A 250 17.21 -18.88 -0.74
C GLY A 250 17.03 -20.29 -0.20
N LYS A 251 16.16 -20.49 0.80
CA LYS A 251 15.82 -21.82 1.32
C LYS A 251 15.19 -22.69 0.23
N VAL A 252 14.14 -22.20 -0.42
CA VAL A 252 13.44 -22.91 -1.51
C VAL A 252 14.41 -23.26 -2.63
N ALA A 253 15.16 -22.29 -3.14
CA ALA A 253 16.12 -22.51 -4.22
C ALA A 253 17.24 -23.50 -3.88
N SER A 254 17.55 -23.68 -2.58
CA SER A 254 18.56 -24.65 -2.14
C SER A 254 18.04 -26.10 -2.06
N GLU A 255 16.72 -26.29 -2.06
CA GLU A 255 16.05 -27.58 -1.82
C GLU A 255 15.15 -28.01 -3.00
N ASN A 256 14.80 -27.09 -3.91
CA ASN A 256 13.96 -27.34 -5.08
C ASN A 256 14.72 -27.07 -6.39
N GLU A 257 15.02 -28.14 -7.13
CA GLU A 257 15.75 -28.10 -8.41
C GLU A 257 14.96 -27.46 -9.57
N SER A 258 13.66 -27.19 -9.41
CA SER A 258 12.85 -26.49 -10.42
C SER A 258 13.09 -24.97 -10.44
N VAL A 259 13.79 -24.41 -9.44
CA VAL A 259 14.16 -22.99 -9.42
C VAL A 259 15.43 -22.78 -10.23
N ASP A 260 15.33 -22.05 -11.34
CA ASP A 260 16.44 -21.78 -12.26
C ASP A 260 17.33 -20.62 -11.80
N GLN A 261 16.74 -19.57 -11.22
CA GLN A 261 17.47 -18.37 -10.80
C GLN A 261 16.94 -17.76 -9.50
N LEU A 262 17.82 -17.05 -8.78
CA LEU A 262 17.51 -16.37 -7.52
C LEU A 262 17.95 -14.89 -7.59
N ILE A 263 17.03 -13.99 -7.28
CA ILE A 263 17.25 -12.55 -7.15
C ILE A 263 17.08 -12.16 -5.68
N LEU A 264 18.12 -11.59 -5.08
CA LEU A 264 18.12 -11.14 -3.69
C LEU A 264 18.04 -9.61 -3.64
N MET A 265 16.87 -9.07 -3.30
CA MET A 265 16.63 -7.63 -3.23
C MET A 265 16.64 -7.18 -1.77
N ALA A 266 17.64 -6.38 -1.36
CA ALA A 266 17.80 -5.95 0.03
C ALA A 266 17.74 -7.12 1.06
N SER A 267 18.14 -8.32 0.65
CA SER A 267 18.15 -9.52 1.48
C SER A 267 19.31 -9.53 2.47
N THR A 268 19.20 -10.37 3.49
CA THR A 268 20.19 -10.54 4.54
C THR A 268 21.29 -11.51 4.11
N GLY A 269 22.53 -11.03 4.01
CA GLY A 269 23.72 -11.88 3.82
C GLY A 269 24.50 -12.18 5.12
N LEU A 270 24.07 -11.60 6.23
CA LEU A 270 24.68 -11.74 7.56
C LEU A 270 23.73 -12.46 8.51
N PRO A 271 24.24 -13.05 9.62
CA PRO A 271 23.40 -13.61 10.66
C PRO A 271 22.36 -12.60 11.17
N LEU A 272 21.11 -13.05 11.38
CA LEU A 272 20.00 -12.19 11.82
C LEU A 272 20.34 -11.39 13.08
N LYS A 273 21.10 -11.99 14.01
CA LYS A 273 21.57 -11.33 15.23
C LYS A 273 22.34 -10.04 14.94
N ASP A 274 23.27 -10.10 13.98
CA ASP A 274 24.13 -8.96 13.64
C ASP A 274 23.33 -7.86 12.93
N ILE A 275 22.35 -8.26 12.12
CA ILE A 275 21.44 -7.34 11.41
C ILE A 275 20.54 -6.62 12.41
N LEU A 276 19.93 -7.34 13.35
CA LEU A 276 19.07 -6.73 14.37
C LEU A 276 19.88 -5.79 15.28
N ARG A 277 21.09 -6.18 15.68
CA ARG A 277 22.02 -5.29 16.38
C ARG A 277 22.26 -4.01 15.58
N PHE A 278 22.57 -4.13 14.29
CA PHE A 278 22.77 -2.98 13.42
C PHE A 278 21.53 -2.09 13.32
N GLN A 279 20.35 -2.68 13.10
CA GLN A 279 19.08 -1.94 12.99
C GLN A 279 18.72 -1.20 14.28
N VAL A 280 18.93 -1.83 15.44
CA VAL A 280 18.74 -1.17 16.74
C VAL A 280 19.70 0.00 16.89
N LYS A 281 21.00 -0.20 16.62
CA LYS A 281 21.97 0.90 16.69
C LYS A 281 21.63 2.07 15.76
N GLN A 282 21.18 1.80 14.53
CA GLN A 282 20.76 2.84 13.61
C GLN A 282 19.51 3.57 14.12
N GLY A 283 18.47 2.82 14.51
CA GLY A 283 17.21 3.40 14.98
C GLY A 283 17.37 4.28 16.23
N PHE A 284 18.28 3.93 17.14
CA PHE A 284 18.56 4.72 18.34
C PHE A 284 19.64 5.79 18.12
N GLY A 285 20.57 5.60 17.19
CA GLY A 285 21.62 6.55 16.85
C GLY A 285 21.13 7.82 16.16
N GLU A 286 19.93 7.80 15.58
CA GLU A 286 19.23 8.99 15.06
C GLU A 286 18.50 9.79 16.16
N GLY A 287 18.46 9.28 17.41
CA GLY A 287 17.81 9.90 18.57
C GLY A 287 18.77 10.54 19.59
N ILE A 288 18.22 10.99 20.73
CA ILE A 288 18.98 11.51 21.88
C ILE A 288 19.06 10.43 22.97
N HIS A 289 19.36 9.19 22.57
CA HIS A 289 19.45 8.06 23.49
C HIS A 289 20.89 7.87 23.98
N ASP A 290 21.05 7.49 25.25
CA ASP A 290 22.37 7.14 25.80
C ASP A 290 22.86 5.84 25.15
N GLU A 291 24.15 5.79 24.77
CA GLU A 291 24.77 4.61 24.19
C GLU A 291 24.64 3.39 25.10
N GLU A 292 24.65 3.59 26.43
CA GLU A 292 24.45 2.52 27.41
C GLU A 292 23.04 1.91 27.34
N ASP A 293 22.01 2.73 27.13
CA ASP A 293 20.63 2.25 26.97
C ASP A 293 20.47 1.46 25.67
N VAL A 294 21.14 1.89 24.59
CA VAL A 294 21.11 1.19 23.29
C VAL A 294 21.77 -0.18 23.39
N GLU A 295 22.94 -0.28 24.01
CA GLU A 295 23.62 -1.58 24.20
C GLU A 295 22.81 -2.50 25.10
N LYS A 296 22.18 -1.98 26.16
CA LYS A 296 21.33 -2.77 27.04
C LYS A 296 20.10 -3.33 26.32
N GLU A 297 19.47 -2.55 25.46
CA GLU A 297 18.37 -3.01 24.59
C GLU A 297 18.83 -4.13 23.66
N ILE A 298 20.01 -3.97 23.04
CA ILE A 298 20.61 -4.99 22.16
C ILE A 298 20.86 -6.29 22.93
N ASP A 299 21.49 -6.20 24.11
CA ASP A 299 21.85 -7.37 24.91
C ASP A 299 20.60 -8.14 25.36
N LEU A 300 19.58 -7.45 25.87
CA LEU A 300 18.32 -8.09 26.28
C LEU A 300 17.59 -8.75 25.10
N ARG A 301 17.64 -8.13 23.92
CA ARG A 301 17.06 -8.72 22.70
C ARG A 301 17.84 -9.94 22.24
N GLU A 302 19.17 -9.91 22.28
CA GLU A 302 20.03 -11.05 21.96
C GLU A 302 19.84 -12.22 22.94
N GLU A 303 19.70 -11.94 24.23
CA GLU A 303 19.39 -12.94 25.26
C GLU A 303 18.03 -13.61 25.00
N LEU A 304 17.00 -12.81 24.68
CA LEU A 304 15.68 -13.34 24.34
C LEU A 304 15.73 -14.21 23.08
N MET A 305 16.43 -13.78 22.03
CA MET A 305 16.59 -14.57 20.81
C MET A 305 17.34 -15.89 21.06
N ALA A 306 18.40 -15.85 21.87
CA ALA A 306 19.13 -17.07 22.24
C ALA A 306 18.26 -18.03 23.05
N ALA A 307 17.49 -17.51 24.01
CA ALA A 307 16.56 -18.31 24.81
C ALA A 307 15.48 -18.97 23.95
N ILE A 308 14.92 -18.26 22.97
CA ILE A 308 13.95 -18.81 22.00
C ILE A 308 14.59 -19.91 21.16
N ARG A 309 15.78 -19.65 20.58
CA ARG A 309 16.49 -20.62 19.74
C ARG A 309 16.85 -21.90 20.50
N ASP A 310 17.30 -21.75 21.73
CA ASP A 310 17.77 -22.87 22.56
C ASP A 310 16.63 -23.51 23.36
N GLU A 311 15.39 -23.02 23.20
CA GLU A 311 14.18 -23.44 23.91
C GLU A 311 14.36 -23.48 25.45
N SER A 312 15.17 -22.55 25.98
CA SER A 312 15.61 -22.57 27.37
C SER A 312 15.61 -21.16 27.96
N GLY A 313 14.99 -20.97 29.13
CA GLY A 313 14.97 -19.68 29.83
C GLY A 313 14.15 -18.58 29.14
N VAL A 314 13.20 -18.95 28.27
CA VAL A 314 12.42 -18.00 27.45
C VAL A 314 11.61 -17.03 28.31
N GLU A 315 10.94 -17.52 29.35
CA GLU A 315 10.09 -16.67 30.21
C GLU A 315 10.91 -15.68 31.03
N GLU A 316 12.07 -16.11 31.53
CA GLU A 316 13.01 -15.24 32.23
C GLU A 316 13.56 -14.15 31.32
N ALA A 317 14.05 -14.52 30.12
CA ALA A 317 14.58 -13.57 29.15
C ALA A 317 13.50 -12.59 28.66
N LYS A 318 12.28 -13.09 28.40
CA LYS A 318 11.13 -12.26 28.03
C LYS A 318 10.77 -11.27 29.13
N LYS A 319 10.76 -11.71 30.39
CA LYS A 319 10.50 -10.83 31.53
C LYS A 319 11.58 -9.76 31.68
N ALA A 320 12.85 -10.12 31.48
CA ALA A 320 13.96 -9.16 31.50
C ALA A 320 13.79 -8.08 30.40
N TYR A 321 13.52 -8.52 29.16
CA TYR A 321 13.26 -7.64 28.03
C TYR A 321 12.07 -6.69 28.29
N MET A 322 10.92 -7.22 28.73
CA MET A 322 9.73 -6.40 28.97
C MET A 322 9.86 -5.40 30.13
N ASN A 323 10.73 -5.67 31.11
CA ASN A 323 10.94 -4.77 32.24
C ASN A 323 11.90 -3.62 31.92
N HIS A 324 12.69 -3.70 30.84
CA HIS A 324 13.57 -2.61 30.43
C HIS A 324 12.80 -1.35 29.98
N TYR A 325 11.59 -1.54 29.47
CA TYR A 325 10.70 -0.48 28.99
C TYR A 325 9.75 0.10 30.04
N LYS A 326 9.92 -0.24 31.33
CA LYS A 326 9.09 0.25 32.45
C LYS A 326 9.87 1.17 33.37
#